data_AF-A0AAD9XSW3-F1
#
_entry.id   AF-A0AAD9XSW3-F1
#
_cell.length_a   1.000
_cell.length_b   1.000
_cell.length_c   1.000
_cell.angle_alpha   90.00
_cell.angle_beta   90.00
_cell.angle_gamma   90.00
#
_symmetry.space_group_name_H-M   'P 1'
#
loop_
_entity.id
_entity.type
_entity.pdbx_description
1 polymer ?
#
loop_
_entity_poly.entity_id
_entity_poly.type
_entity_poly.pdbx_seq_one_letter_code
_entity_poly.pdbx_strand_id
1 'polypeptide(L)'
;MNNIQKTLSQQELSNFLDNQMMAFSRRTYPSSSTSLTETSSHFFKVILSATIEEKKMRIPEKFVSKFGNELSNVAKMRLSNGRVWHVKLVKDGKDIWFHDGLHDFVKYNSICAGHFLVFKYARNLNFHVLVFDKTACEVQYLDYCDDEKNSVQQDEMKIEKNL
;
A
#
# COMPACT_ATOMS: atom_id res chain seq x y z
N MET A 1 -6.82 45.00 -53.75
CA MET A 1 -6.62 43.59 -53.32
C MET A 1 -6.32 43.60 -51.84
N ASN A 2 -7.33 43.52 -50.97
CA ASN A 2 -7.12 43.57 -49.53
C ASN A 2 -7.43 42.20 -48.92
N ASN A 3 -6.36 41.47 -48.59
CA ASN A 3 -6.42 40.25 -47.79
C ASN A 3 -6.64 40.63 -46.33
N ILE A 4 -7.88 40.48 -45.86
CA ILE A 4 -8.21 40.54 -44.44
C ILE A 4 -8.17 39.10 -43.94
N GLN A 5 -7.06 38.72 -43.30
CA GLN A 5 -7.04 37.53 -42.44
C GLN A 5 -7.91 37.84 -41.22
N LYS A 6 -9.10 37.25 -41.14
CA LYS A 6 -9.94 37.32 -39.94
C LYS A 6 -9.29 36.44 -38.87
N THR A 7 -8.78 37.08 -37.82
CA THR A 7 -8.36 36.40 -36.60
C THR A 7 -9.59 35.86 -35.89
N LEU A 8 -9.59 34.57 -35.54
CA LEU A 8 -10.66 33.95 -34.77
C LEU A 8 -10.72 34.59 -33.37
N SER A 9 -11.93 34.87 -32.91
CA SER A 9 -12.16 35.36 -31.56
C SER A 9 -11.90 34.26 -30.53
N GLN A 10 -11.58 34.66 -29.29
CA GLN A 10 -11.39 33.74 -28.17
C GLN A 10 -12.60 32.83 -27.94
N GLN A 11 -13.82 33.32 -28.19
CA GLN A 11 -15.04 32.53 -28.04
C GLN A 11 -15.17 31.45 -29.12
N GLU A 12 -14.76 31.73 -30.35
CA GLU A 12 -14.78 30.75 -31.44
C GLU A 12 -13.74 29.65 -31.20
N LEU A 13 -12.58 29.99 -30.64
CA LEU A 13 -11.57 29.01 -30.21
C LEU A 13 -12.07 28.15 -29.04
N SER A 14 -12.74 28.73 -28.04
CA SER A 14 -13.36 27.98 -26.94
C SER A 14 -14.41 27.00 -27.46
N ASN A 15 -15.33 27.49 -28.30
CA ASN A 15 -16.40 26.66 -28.86
C ASN A 15 -15.85 25.53 -29.74
N PHE A 16 -14.76 25.78 -30.47
CA PHE A 16 -14.07 24.76 -31.26
C PHE A 16 -13.46 23.67 -30.36
N LEU A 17 -12.76 24.06 -29.29
CA LEU A 17 -12.16 23.13 -28.34
C LEU A 17 -13.20 22.32 -27.57
N ASP A 18 -14.30 22.94 -27.15
CA ASP A 18 -15.41 22.26 -26.46
C ASP A 18 -16.06 21.22 -27.38
N ASN A 19 -16.29 21.57 -28.65
CA ASN A 19 -16.82 20.64 -29.64
C ASN A 19 -15.84 19.50 -29.95
N GLN A 20 -14.52 19.78 -29.97
CA GLN A 20 -13.50 18.76 -30.17
C GLN A 20 -13.43 17.79 -28.98
N MET A 21 -13.48 18.31 -27.74
CA MET A 21 -13.53 17.53 -26.51
C MET A 21 -14.80 16.66 -26.42
N MET A 22 -15.94 17.20 -26.85
CA MET A 22 -17.21 16.45 -26.91
C MET A 22 -17.19 15.37 -28.00
N ALA A 23 -16.52 15.60 -29.13
CA ALA A 23 -16.36 14.60 -30.19
C ALA A 23 -15.43 13.44 -29.77
N PHE A 24 -14.36 13.74 -29.03
CA PHE A 24 -13.45 12.72 -28.48
C PHE A 24 -14.14 11.86 -27.40
N SER A 25 -15.02 12.46 -26.59
CA SER A 25 -15.71 11.77 -25.49
C SER A 25 -16.78 10.77 -25.94
N ARG A 26 -17.23 10.81 -27.21
CA ARG A 26 -18.26 9.89 -27.75
C ARG A 26 -17.77 8.47 -28.00
N ARG A 27 -16.48 8.15 -27.81
CA ARG A 27 -15.97 6.78 -28.03
C ARG A 27 -15.75 5.92 -26.80
N THR A 28 -15.68 6.47 -25.60
CA THR A 28 -15.65 5.67 -24.36
C THR A 28 -15.83 6.62 -23.18
N TYR A 29 -16.95 6.57 -22.46
CA TYR A 29 -17.02 6.63 -20.99
C TYR A 29 -18.48 6.41 -20.56
N PRO A 30 -18.78 5.43 -19.68
CA PRO A 30 -20.10 5.31 -19.08
C PRO A 30 -20.35 6.51 -18.18
N SER A 31 -21.49 7.16 -18.40
CA SER A 31 -22.00 8.25 -17.57
C SER A 31 -22.18 7.79 -16.12
N SER A 32 -21.28 8.21 -15.25
CA SER A 32 -21.63 8.48 -13.85
C SER A 32 -20.82 9.67 -13.38
N SER A 33 -21.52 10.77 -13.14
CA SER A 33 -20.97 11.95 -12.49
C SER A 33 -20.74 11.64 -11.01
N THR A 34 -19.61 11.04 -10.69
CA THR A 34 -19.04 11.13 -9.35
C THR A 34 -17.77 11.96 -9.45
N SER A 35 -17.84 13.18 -8.92
CA SER A 35 -16.69 13.99 -8.53
C SER A 35 -15.53 13.09 -8.07
N LEU A 36 -14.43 13.07 -8.83
CA LEU A 36 -13.17 12.44 -8.43
C LEU A 36 -12.53 13.27 -7.32
N THR A 37 -13.17 13.27 -6.15
CA THR A 37 -12.42 13.45 -4.92
C THR A 37 -11.59 12.18 -4.77
N GLU A 38 -10.35 12.18 -5.23
CA GLU A 38 -9.37 11.16 -4.83
C GLU A 38 -9.14 11.31 -3.33
N THR A 39 -10.03 10.68 -2.59
CA THR A 39 -10.04 10.81 -1.16
C THR A 39 -8.75 10.14 -0.64
N SER A 40 -7.91 10.83 0.13
CA SER A 40 -6.61 10.29 0.62
C SER A 40 -6.73 8.87 1.18
N SER A 41 -6.02 7.93 0.55
CA SER A 41 -5.99 6.51 0.91
C SER A 41 -4.77 6.15 1.76
N HIS A 42 -4.08 7.16 2.31
CA HIS A 42 -2.83 6.96 3.05
C HIS A 42 -3.01 7.27 4.53
N PHE A 43 -2.27 6.53 5.36
CA PHE A 43 -1.97 6.91 6.73
C PHE A 43 -0.57 6.42 7.08
N PHE A 44 -0.02 6.91 8.20
CA PHE A 44 1.24 6.41 8.72
C PHE A 44 1.12 6.02 10.18
N LYS A 45 2.09 5.23 10.64
CA LYS A 45 2.29 4.89 12.05
C LYS A 45 3.77 4.92 12.41
N VAL A 46 4.07 5.52 13.56
CA VAL A 46 5.34 5.33 14.25
C VAL A 46 5.23 4.06 15.08
N ILE A 47 6.21 3.17 14.97
CA ILE A 47 6.25 1.93 15.75
C ILE A 47 6.76 2.27 17.14
N LEU A 48 5.93 2.05 18.15
CA LEU A 48 6.28 2.21 19.56
C LEU A 48 6.61 0.84 20.17
N SER A 49 7.34 0.82 21.29
CA SER A 49 7.60 -0.44 22.02
C SER A 49 6.31 -1.18 22.36
N ALA A 50 5.27 -0.45 22.78
CA ALA A 50 3.93 -0.99 23.03
C ALA A 50 3.34 -1.72 21.81
N THR A 51 3.57 -1.23 20.58
CA THR A 51 3.09 -1.91 19.36
C THR A 51 3.76 -3.27 19.17
N ILE A 52 5.05 -3.38 19.52
CA ILE A 52 5.82 -4.62 19.41
C ILE A 52 5.40 -5.60 20.51
N GLU A 53 5.25 -5.11 21.75
CA GLU A 53 4.86 -5.89 22.92
C GLU A 53 3.43 -6.42 22.81
N GLU A 54 2.47 -5.56 22.43
CA GLU A 54 1.07 -5.93 22.25
C GLU A 54 0.81 -6.72 20.96
N LYS A 55 1.77 -6.74 20.03
CA LYS A 55 1.69 -7.45 18.75
C LYS A 55 0.51 -7.03 17.87
N LYS A 56 -0.03 -5.83 18.09
CA LYS A 56 -1.18 -5.29 17.35
C LYS A 56 -1.01 -3.79 17.11
N MET A 57 -1.70 -3.27 16.10
CA MET A 57 -1.63 -1.86 15.73
C MET A 57 -2.99 -1.32 15.30
N ARG A 58 -3.46 -0.26 15.97
CA ARG A 58 -4.73 0.40 15.67
C ARG A 58 -4.66 1.19 14.36
N ILE A 59 -5.66 1.01 13.49
CA ILE A 59 -5.85 1.84 12.30
C ILE A 59 -6.40 3.21 12.73
N PRO A 60 -5.87 4.33 12.22
CA PRO A 60 -6.32 5.67 12.63
C PRO A 60 -7.83 5.86 12.44
N GLU A 61 -8.49 6.48 13.42
CA GLU A 61 -9.94 6.65 13.43
C GLU A 61 -10.47 7.38 12.19
N LYS A 62 -9.78 8.43 11.73
CA LYS A 62 -10.11 9.15 10.48
C LYS A 62 -10.05 8.24 9.23
N PHE A 63 -9.19 7.22 9.25
CA PHE A 63 -9.11 6.24 8.19
C PHE A 63 -10.28 5.25 8.28
N VAL A 64 -10.57 4.77 9.48
CA VAL A 64 -11.70 3.87 9.77
C VAL A 64 -13.05 4.53 9.46
N SER A 65 -13.24 5.81 9.75
CA SER A 65 -14.49 6.53 9.46
C SER A 65 -14.84 6.56 7.98
N LYS A 66 -13.82 6.40 7.12
CA LYS A 66 -13.94 6.49 5.67
C LYS A 66 -13.96 5.13 4.99
N PHE A 67 -13.09 4.22 5.41
CA PHE A 67 -12.90 2.92 4.76
C PHE A 67 -13.31 1.74 5.64
N GLY A 68 -13.69 1.96 6.90
CA GLY A 68 -13.88 0.90 7.89
C GLY A 68 -14.89 -0.17 7.51
N ASN A 69 -15.89 0.17 6.69
CA ASN A 69 -16.85 -0.81 6.16
C ASN A 69 -16.22 -1.83 5.20
N GLU A 70 -15.11 -1.46 4.54
CA GLU A 70 -14.33 -2.35 3.68
C GLU A 70 -13.29 -3.17 4.48
N LEU A 71 -12.99 -2.76 5.72
CA LEU A 71 -11.91 -3.30 6.54
C LEU A 71 -12.41 -4.40 7.49
N SER A 72 -13.00 -5.44 6.92
CA SER A 72 -13.33 -6.67 7.63
C SER A 72 -12.53 -7.82 7.02
N ASN A 73 -12.00 -8.74 7.83
CA ASN A 73 -11.21 -9.92 7.42
C ASN A 73 -9.68 -9.72 7.37
N VAL A 74 -8.99 -10.28 6.37
CA VAL A 74 -7.53 -10.33 6.29
C VAL A 74 -7.01 -9.27 5.31
N ALA A 75 -6.19 -8.36 5.82
CA ALA A 75 -5.46 -7.37 5.03
C ALA A 75 -4.23 -7.99 4.36
N LYS A 76 -3.95 -7.57 3.13
CA LYS A 76 -2.71 -7.87 2.40
C LYS A 76 -1.80 -6.66 2.49
N MET A 77 -0.65 -6.81 3.15
CA MET A 77 0.40 -5.79 3.19
C MET A 77 1.49 -6.15 2.18
N ARG A 78 1.66 -5.32 1.15
CA ARG A 78 2.66 -5.49 0.10
C ARG A 78 3.81 -4.50 0.31
N LEU A 79 5.02 -5.02 0.39
CA LEU A 79 6.24 -4.22 0.46
C LEU A 79 6.76 -3.88 -0.95
N SER A 80 7.73 -2.97 -1.01
CA SER A 80 8.34 -2.51 -2.27
C SER A 80 9.06 -3.63 -3.04
N ASN A 81 9.57 -4.66 -2.35
CA ASN A 81 10.13 -5.88 -2.97
C ASN A 81 9.05 -6.87 -3.47
N GLY A 82 7.78 -6.52 -3.40
CA GLY A 82 6.69 -7.35 -3.89
C GLY A 82 6.20 -8.43 -2.92
N ARG A 83 6.91 -8.70 -1.81
CA ARG A 83 6.44 -9.64 -0.76
C ARG A 83 5.09 -9.21 -0.21
N VAL A 84 4.26 -10.20 0.10
CA VAL A 84 2.90 -9.99 0.61
C VAL A 84 2.73 -10.68 1.95
N TRP A 85 2.26 -9.92 2.93
CA TRP A 85 1.94 -10.37 4.28
C TRP A 85 0.44 -10.38 4.48
N HIS A 86 -0.08 -11.45 5.06
CA HIS A 86 -1.50 -11.58 5.41
C HIS A 86 -1.67 -11.26 6.89
N VAL A 87 -2.40 -10.19 7.19
CA VAL A 87 -2.58 -9.69 8.55
C VAL A 87 -4.07 -9.58 8.85
N LYS A 88 -4.54 -10.29 9.86
CA LYS A 88 -5.95 -10.27 10.25
C LYS A 88 -6.33 -8.92 10.85
N LEU A 89 -7.49 -8.42 10.45
CA LEU A 89 -8.13 -7.25 11.03
C LEU A 89 -9.12 -7.69 12.11
N VAL A 90 -8.95 -7.16 13.32
CA VAL A 90 -9.87 -7.38 14.44
C VAL A 90 -10.60 -6.09 14.73
N LYS A 91 -11.94 -6.16 14.83
CA LYS A 91 -12.79 -5.05 15.20
C LYS A 91 -13.14 -5.13 16.68
N ASP A 92 -12.92 -4.03 17.40
CA ASP A 92 -13.27 -3.87 18.80
C ASP A 92 -14.03 -2.54 18.96
N GLY A 93 -15.35 -2.62 19.11
CA GLY A 93 -16.23 -1.45 19.05
C GLY A 93 -16.10 -0.68 17.74
N LYS A 94 -15.62 0.57 17.83
CA LYS A 94 -15.36 1.45 16.67
C LYS A 94 -13.95 1.29 16.10
N ASP A 95 -13.09 0.57 16.79
CA ASP A 95 -11.69 0.42 16.43
C ASP A 95 -11.44 -0.80 15.57
N ILE A 96 -10.46 -0.67 14.67
CA ILE A 96 -9.97 -1.76 13.83
C ILE A 96 -8.46 -1.86 14.04
N TRP A 97 -7.98 -3.08 14.24
CA TRP A 97 -6.59 -3.39 14.57
C TRP A 97 -6.02 -4.35 13.55
N PHE A 98 -4.80 -4.08 13.08
CA PHE A 98 -3.94 -5.13 12.55
C PHE A 98 -3.49 -6.01 13.72
N HIS A 99 -3.77 -7.31 13.66
CA HIS A 99 -3.59 -8.23 14.78
C HIS A 99 -2.79 -9.46 14.35
N ASP A 100 -3.45 -10.59 14.10
CA ASP A 100 -2.78 -11.86 13.77
C ASP A 100 -1.95 -11.71 12.49
N GLY A 101 -0.68 -12.12 12.52
CA GLY A 101 0.28 -11.96 11.42
C GLY A 101 1.07 -10.64 11.43
N LEU A 102 0.66 -9.62 12.21
CA LEU A 102 1.41 -8.37 12.32
C LEU A 102 2.79 -8.60 12.97
N HIS A 103 2.85 -9.44 14.01
CA HIS A 103 4.10 -9.73 14.71
C HIS A 103 5.14 -10.39 13.79
N ASP A 104 4.71 -11.33 12.95
CA ASP A 104 5.60 -12.01 12.01
C ASP A 104 6.11 -11.04 10.95
N PHE A 105 5.23 -10.16 10.44
CA PHE A 105 5.62 -9.05 9.56
C PHE A 105 6.68 -8.15 10.20
N VAL A 106 6.47 -7.73 11.45
CA VAL A 106 7.41 -6.88 12.19
C VAL A 106 8.76 -7.58 12.39
N LYS A 107 8.73 -8.84 12.83
CA LYS A 107 9.94 -9.63 13.13
C LYS A 107 10.76 -9.89 11.87
N TYR A 108 10.12 -10.34 10.79
CA TYR A 108 10.80 -10.70 9.56
C TYR A 108 11.49 -9.49 8.92
N ASN A 109 10.80 -8.35 8.89
CA ASN A 109 11.31 -7.13 8.27
C ASN A 109 12.20 -6.30 9.22
N SER A 110 12.65 -6.89 10.34
CA SER A 110 13.48 -6.23 11.36
C SER A 110 12.95 -4.86 11.79
N ILE A 111 11.61 -4.75 11.94
CA ILE A 111 10.96 -3.50 12.30
C ILE A 111 11.10 -3.26 13.79
N CYS A 112 11.70 -2.14 14.16
CA CYS A 112 12.02 -1.77 15.53
C CYS A 112 11.25 -0.53 15.99
N ALA A 113 11.21 -0.32 17.31
CA ALA A 113 10.66 0.91 17.88
C ALA A 113 11.41 2.13 17.32
N GLY A 114 10.65 3.14 16.91
CA GLY A 114 11.12 4.34 16.20
C GLY A 114 11.07 4.25 14.67
N HIS A 115 10.83 3.07 14.08
CA HIS A 115 10.54 2.99 12.65
C HIS A 115 9.20 3.63 12.31
N PHE A 116 9.09 4.06 11.06
CA PHE A 116 7.94 4.80 10.54
C PHE A 116 7.36 4.07 9.34
N LEU A 117 6.09 3.69 9.38
CA LEU A 117 5.42 2.95 8.32
C LEU A 117 4.38 3.83 7.64
N VAL A 118 4.40 3.89 6.32
CA VAL A 118 3.35 4.49 5.49
C VAL A 118 2.52 3.39 4.86
N PHE A 119 1.21 3.48 5.02
CA PHE A 119 0.23 2.56 4.47
C PHE A 119 -0.56 3.29 3.38
N LYS A 120 -0.50 2.78 2.15
CA LYS A 120 -1.34 3.20 1.02
C LYS A 120 -2.40 2.14 0.77
N TYR A 121 -3.66 2.47 0.97
CA TYR A 121 -4.77 1.57 0.70
C TYR A 121 -5.14 1.56 -0.78
N ALA A 122 -4.97 0.40 -1.42
CA ALA A 122 -5.30 0.13 -2.81
C ALA A 122 -6.70 -0.49 -2.97
N ARG A 123 -7.55 -0.35 -1.96
CA ARG A 123 -8.89 -0.97 -1.84
C ARG A 123 -8.86 -2.49 -1.71
N ASN A 124 -10.02 -3.08 -1.42
CA ASN A 124 -10.21 -4.53 -1.29
C ASN A 124 -9.20 -5.18 -0.32
N LEU A 125 -8.99 -4.56 0.85
CA LEU A 125 -8.05 -5.04 1.88
C LEU A 125 -6.57 -5.04 1.47
N ASN A 126 -6.19 -4.41 0.35
CA ASN A 126 -4.80 -4.31 -0.08
C ASN A 126 -4.16 -3.01 0.41
N PHE A 127 -2.99 -3.13 1.04
CA PHE A 127 -2.16 -2.04 1.50
C PHE A 127 -0.77 -2.17 0.89
N HIS A 128 -0.28 -1.13 0.23
CA HIS A 128 1.16 -0.99 -0.01
C HIS A 128 1.77 -0.35 1.23
N VAL A 129 2.89 -0.91 1.69
CA VAL A 129 3.55 -0.50 2.92
C VAL A 129 4.97 -0.08 2.60
N LEU A 130 5.34 1.12 3.02
CA LEU A 130 6.71 1.62 3.01
C LEU A 130 7.20 1.67 4.46
N VAL A 131 8.38 1.12 4.72
CA VAL A 131 9.01 1.11 6.03
C VAL A 131 10.22 2.04 5.99
N PHE A 132 10.25 3.02 6.88
CA PHE A 132 11.35 3.95 7.06
C PHE A 132 12.03 3.68 8.39
N ASP A 133 13.36 3.64 8.38
CA ASP A 133 14.13 3.46 9.59
C ASP A 133 14.34 4.78 10.35
N LYS A 134 15.16 4.72 11.41
CA LYS A 134 15.47 5.88 12.27
C LYS A 134 16.27 6.98 11.57
N THR A 135 16.80 6.73 10.38
CA THR A 135 17.46 7.72 9.53
C THR A 135 16.48 8.48 8.64
N ALA A 136 15.18 8.13 8.70
CA ALA A 136 14.11 8.63 7.84
C ALA A 136 14.26 8.24 6.35
N CYS A 137 15.08 7.24 6.05
CA CYS A 137 15.17 6.62 4.74
C CYS A 137 14.34 5.34 4.68
N GLU A 138 13.79 5.02 3.50
CA GLU A 138 13.12 3.74 3.28
C GLU A 138 14.16 2.60 3.43
N VAL A 139 13.79 1.54 4.15
CA VAL A 139 14.65 0.39 4.33
C VAL A 139 14.81 -0.37 3.02
N GLN A 140 16.02 -0.87 2.77
CA GLN A 140 16.25 -1.79 1.66
C GLN A 140 15.80 -3.18 2.07
N TYR A 141 14.91 -3.77 1.28
CA TYR A 141 14.46 -5.13 1.51
C TYR A 141 15.35 -6.09 0.72
N LEU A 142 16.05 -6.98 1.42
CA LEU A 142 16.82 -8.03 0.77
C LEU A 142 15.86 -9.05 0.15
N ASP A 143 16.13 -9.40 -1.10
CA ASP A 143 15.34 -10.37 -1.84
C ASP A 143 15.90 -11.77 -1.58
N TYR A 144 15.56 -12.33 -0.42
CA TYR A 144 15.75 -13.75 -0.18
C TYR A 144 14.68 -14.52 -0.97
N CYS A 145 15.06 -15.10 -2.11
CA CYS A 145 14.27 -16.12 -2.77
C CYS A 145 14.13 -17.30 -1.81
N ASP A 146 12.92 -17.57 -1.32
CA ASP A 146 12.62 -18.84 -0.66
C ASP A 146 12.53 -19.91 -1.76
N ASP A 147 13.68 -20.44 -2.18
CA ASP A 147 13.76 -21.71 -2.88
C ASP A 147 13.57 -22.83 -1.84
N GLU A 148 12.32 -23.14 -1.49
CA GLU A 148 12.02 -24.45 -0.91
C GLU A 148 12.16 -25.53 -2.01
N LYS A 149 13.35 -26.14 -2.08
CA LYS A 149 13.52 -27.48 -2.65
C LYS A 149 14.36 -28.38 -1.73
N ASN A 150 13.63 -29.29 -1.10
CA ASN A 150 13.98 -30.66 -0.70
C ASN A 150 14.96 -30.91 0.46
N SER A 151 14.42 -31.68 1.40
CA SER A 151 15.03 -32.57 2.38
C SER A 151 16.10 -33.52 1.81
N VAL A 152 16.81 -34.19 2.75
CA VAL A 152 17.89 -35.19 2.63
C VAL A 152 19.28 -34.53 2.80
N GLN A 153 20.11 -34.77 3.82
CA GLN A 153 20.30 -35.90 4.75
C GLN A 153 21.04 -35.41 6.02
N GLN A 154 20.58 -35.83 7.20
CA GLN A 154 21.48 -36.10 8.34
C GLN A 154 22.28 -37.38 8.03
N ASP A 155 23.42 -37.54 8.70
CA ASP A 155 24.44 -38.61 8.60
C ASP A 155 25.54 -38.25 7.56
N GLU A 156 26.84 -38.15 7.83
CA GLU A 156 27.72 -38.69 8.87
C GLU A 156 28.93 -37.75 9.06
N MET A 157 29.33 -37.46 10.30
CA MET A 157 30.72 -37.16 10.63
C MET A 157 31.02 -37.72 12.03
N LYS A 158 31.19 -39.03 12.08
CA LYS A 158 32.13 -39.65 13.01
C LYS A 158 33.23 -40.23 12.15
N ILE A 159 34.46 -39.79 12.37
CA ILE A 159 35.68 -40.61 12.55
C ILE A 159 36.89 -39.68 12.35
N GLU A 160 37.88 -39.93 13.23
CA GLU A 160 39.25 -39.41 13.33
C GLU A 160 39.47 -38.38 14.45
N LYS A 161 40.31 -38.61 15.47
CA LYS A 161 41.34 -39.63 15.72
C LYS A 161 41.64 -39.66 17.23
N ASN A 162 41.53 -40.83 17.85
CA ASN A 162 42.38 -41.22 18.98
C ASN A 162 43.17 -42.44 18.49
N LEU A 163 44.42 -42.21 18.07
CA LEU A 163 45.50 -43.18 18.17
C LEU A 163 46.52 -42.60 19.15
#